data_AF-A0A953ZDS3-F1
#
_entry.id   AF-A0A953ZDS3-F1
#
_cell.length_a   1.000
_cell.length_b   1.000
_cell.length_c   1.000
_cell.angle_alpha   90.00
_cell.angle_beta   90.00
_cell.angle_gamma   90.00
#
_symmetry.space_group_name_H-M   'P 1'
#
loop_
_entity.id
_entity.type
_entity.pdbx_description
1 polymer ?
#
loop_
_entity_poly.entity_id
_entity_poly.type
_entity_poly.pdbx_seq_one_letter_code
_entity_poly.pdbx_strand_id
1 'polypeptide(L)'
;ATIFSFPAAFELMPEPGEPVFVGEGGESLDIDIWDSDTWEQYGLSVFAESQQDRLKGEIAETVRPGEDRDVLFNQRMNDQRAYLKLVLKHAHRFRDAIAGEPGAPTEVILGVNTPTLARVGLVRDGEDWQLFFRPRFPGGRYDPMAEAIYASGDGVVTRRSGLGLPLPQSSAELVDRGDSFRRSLSSWTFTPFSHREMFDDQMLRLTLAETLSEP
;
A
#
# COMPACT_ATOMS: atom_id res chain seq x y z
N ALA A 1 -14.56 -9.69 1.46
CA ALA A 1 -13.19 -9.46 0.96
C ALA A 1 -12.17 -10.23 1.79
N THR A 2 -11.49 -11.23 1.21
CA THR A 2 -10.52 -12.08 1.94
C THR A 2 -9.36 -11.27 2.54
N ILE A 3 -8.91 -10.21 1.89
CA ILE A 3 -7.77 -9.40 2.38
C ILE A 3 -8.12 -8.63 3.67
N PHE A 4 -9.35 -8.14 3.81
CA PHE A 4 -9.77 -7.38 4.99
C PHE A 4 -9.60 -8.19 6.29
N SER A 5 -9.85 -9.50 6.25
CA SER A 5 -9.69 -10.37 7.41
C SER A 5 -8.24 -10.81 7.69
N PHE A 6 -7.24 -10.28 6.99
CA PHE A 6 -5.82 -10.63 7.17
C PHE A 6 -5.04 -9.42 7.72
N PRO A 7 -4.84 -9.32 9.05
CA PRO A 7 -4.13 -8.20 9.66
C PRO A 7 -2.74 -7.91 9.06
N ALA A 8 -1.98 -8.95 8.71
CA ALA A 8 -0.66 -8.83 8.09
C ALA A 8 -0.69 -8.10 6.73
N ALA A 9 -1.82 -8.08 6.03
CA ALA A 9 -1.93 -7.30 4.80
C ALA A 9 -1.85 -5.79 5.06
N PHE A 10 -2.30 -5.33 6.22
CA PHE A 10 -2.22 -3.92 6.62
C PHE A 10 -0.80 -3.52 7.02
N GLU A 11 0.03 -4.47 7.46
CA GLU A 11 1.45 -4.22 7.73
C GLU A 11 2.22 -3.86 6.46
N LEU A 12 1.73 -4.26 5.27
CA LEU A 12 2.32 -3.91 3.98
C LEU A 12 1.89 -2.54 3.43
N MET A 13 1.02 -1.80 4.14
CA MET A 13 0.62 -0.47 3.72
C MET A 13 1.80 0.51 3.68
N PRO A 14 1.70 1.60 2.89
CA PRO A 14 2.72 2.67 2.86
C PRO A 14 3.03 3.23 4.25
N GLU A 15 4.21 3.84 4.40
CA GLU A 15 4.61 4.46 5.67
C GLU A 15 3.57 5.50 6.16
N PRO A 16 3.27 5.57 7.47
CA PRO A 16 2.39 6.61 8.01
C PRO A 16 2.85 8.02 7.63
N GLY A 17 1.92 8.85 7.15
CA GLY A 17 2.21 10.19 6.64
C GLY A 17 2.72 10.25 5.20
N GLU A 18 2.79 9.12 4.47
CA GLU A 18 3.01 9.15 3.03
C GLU A 18 1.75 9.60 2.27
N PRO A 19 1.87 10.58 1.34
CA PRO A 19 0.77 10.96 0.45
C PRO A 19 0.48 9.86 -0.58
N VAL A 20 -0.42 8.93 -0.24
CA VAL A 20 -0.78 7.75 -1.04
C VAL A 20 -1.69 8.08 -2.22
N PHE A 21 -2.58 9.06 -2.06
CA PHE A 21 -3.61 9.36 -3.04
C PHE A 21 -3.21 10.51 -3.96
N VAL A 22 -3.58 10.38 -5.24
CA VAL A 22 -3.42 11.43 -6.25
C VAL A 22 -4.72 11.69 -6.98
N GLY A 23 -4.99 12.95 -7.28
CA GLY A 23 -6.17 13.37 -8.02
C GLY A 23 -6.03 13.20 -9.53
N GLU A 24 -7.06 13.66 -10.25
CA GLU A 24 -7.14 13.56 -11.71
C GLU A 24 -5.98 14.28 -12.44
N GLY A 25 -5.48 15.38 -11.87
CA GLY A 25 -4.35 16.14 -12.42
C GLY A 25 -2.98 15.64 -11.97
N GLY A 26 -2.92 14.53 -11.22
CA GLY A 26 -1.69 13.99 -10.63
C GLY A 26 -1.23 14.70 -9.36
N GLU A 27 -1.99 15.67 -8.85
CA GLU A 27 -1.73 16.33 -7.57
C GLU A 27 -1.86 15.35 -6.40
N SER A 28 -0.98 15.45 -5.40
CA SER A 28 -1.15 14.72 -4.14
C SER A 28 -2.42 15.19 -3.43
N LEU A 29 -3.19 14.25 -2.89
CA LEU A 29 -4.32 14.55 -2.01
C LEU A 29 -3.90 14.37 -0.55
N ASP A 30 -4.28 15.32 0.30
CA ASP A 30 -4.05 15.26 1.75
C ASP A 30 -5.11 14.38 2.41
N ILE A 31 -4.95 13.07 2.19
CA ILE A 31 -5.87 12.02 2.66
C ILE A 31 -5.03 10.99 3.41
N ASP A 32 -5.38 10.78 4.68
CA ASP A 32 -4.68 9.83 5.54
C ASP A 32 -5.23 8.41 5.39
N ILE A 33 -4.48 7.53 4.73
CA ILE A 33 -4.84 6.11 4.59
C ILE A 33 -4.88 5.37 5.94
N TRP A 34 -4.27 5.91 7.00
CA TRP A 34 -4.24 5.30 8.32
C TRP A 34 -5.45 5.69 9.19
N ASP A 35 -6.23 6.68 8.75
CA ASP A 35 -7.49 7.05 9.40
C ASP A 35 -8.62 6.10 8.96
N SER A 36 -9.32 5.50 9.92
CA SER A 36 -10.44 4.59 9.62
C SER A 36 -11.61 5.31 8.97
N ASP A 37 -11.82 6.59 9.30
CA ASP A 37 -12.99 7.35 8.82
C ASP A 37 -12.81 7.69 7.33
N THR A 38 -11.56 7.92 6.91
CA THR A 38 -11.17 8.01 5.49
C THR A 38 -11.60 6.78 4.69
N TRP A 39 -11.44 5.55 5.21
CA TRP A 39 -11.83 4.35 4.48
C TRP A 39 -13.33 4.29 4.20
N GLU A 40 -14.14 4.75 5.14
CA GLU A 40 -15.58 4.82 4.98
C GLU A 40 -15.98 5.95 4.03
N GLN A 41 -15.43 7.15 4.23
CA GLN A 41 -15.71 8.33 3.41
C GLN A 41 -15.46 8.08 1.91
N TYR A 42 -14.40 7.34 1.57
CA TYR A 42 -14.00 7.07 0.19
C TYR A 42 -14.41 5.67 -0.29
N GLY A 43 -15.23 4.94 0.46
CA GLY A 43 -15.74 3.62 0.06
C GLY A 43 -14.65 2.57 -0.18
N LEU A 44 -13.60 2.57 0.64
CA LEU A 44 -12.47 1.64 0.51
C LEU A 44 -12.84 0.26 1.06
N SER A 45 -12.39 -0.80 0.37
CA SER A 45 -12.53 -2.19 0.84
C SER A 45 -14.00 -2.57 1.16
N VAL A 46 -14.30 -3.00 2.40
CA VAL A 46 -15.63 -3.40 2.85
C VAL A 46 -16.66 -2.28 2.84
N PHE A 47 -16.22 -1.02 2.77
CA PHE A 47 -17.09 0.14 2.68
C PHE A 47 -17.49 0.48 1.25
N ALA A 48 -16.90 -0.15 0.23
CA ALA A 48 -17.35 0.01 -1.14
C ALA A 48 -18.81 -0.42 -1.28
N GLU A 49 -19.61 0.32 -2.05
CA GLU A 49 -21.04 0.04 -2.25
C GLU A 49 -21.29 -1.43 -2.66
N SER A 50 -20.51 -1.92 -3.63
CA SER A 50 -20.58 -3.33 -4.07
C SER A 50 -20.35 -4.35 -2.94
N GLN A 51 -19.52 -4.04 -1.94
CA GLN A 51 -19.32 -4.92 -0.78
C GLN A 51 -20.48 -4.80 0.22
N GLN A 52 -21.03 -3.59 0.40
CA GLN A 52 -22.20 -3.39 1.25
C GLN A 52 -23.43 -4.10 0.68
N ASP A 53 -23.65 -4.03 -0.62
CA ASP A 53 -24.76 -4.73 -1.28
C ASP A 53 -24.62 -6.23 -1.22
N ARG A 54 -23.39 -6.74 -1.37
CA ARG A 54 -23.10 -8.15 -1.12
C ARG A 54 -23.44 -8.55 0.31
N LEU A 55 -23.05 -7.75 1.32
CA LEU A 55 -23.37 -8.02 2.72
C LEU A 55 -24.87 -8.01 2.98
N LYS A 56 -25.63 -7.06 2.39
CA LYS A 56 -27.10 -7.05 2.47
C LYS A 56 -27.70 -8.33 1.88
N GLY A 57 -27.17 -8.82 0.76
CA GLY A 57 -27.55 -10.11 0.16
C GLY A 57 -27.29 -11.29 1.09
N GLU A 58 -26.08 -11.40 1.65
CA GLU A 58 -25.71 -12.45 2.60
C GLU A 58 -26.61 -12.45 3.87
N ILE A 59 -26.98 -11.26 4.36
CA ILE A 59 -27.93 -11.13 5.48
C ILE A 59 -29.34 -11.58 5.07
N ALA A 60 -29.81 -11.18 3.89
CA ALA A 60 -31.13 -11.56 3.42
C ALA A 60 -31.30 -13.08 3.27
N GLU A 61 -30.22 -13.80 2.98
CA GLU A 61 -30.19 -15.27 2.88
C GLU A 61 -30.12 -15.98 4.25
N THR A 62 -29.60 -15.32 5.29
CA THR A 62 -29.29 -15.96 6.59
C THR A 62 -30.19 -15.52 7.74
N VAL A 63 -30.92 -14.41 7.58
CA VAL A 63 -31.78 -13.83 8.61
C VAL A 63 -32.92 -14.76 9.03
N ARG A 64 -33.16 -14.86 10.34
CA ARG A 64 -34.24 -15.70 10.88
C ARG A 64 -35.58 -14.97 10.87
N PRO A 65 -36.72 -15.68 10.88
CA PRO A 65 -38.03 -15.05 11.04
C PRO A 65 -38.08 -14.20 12.33
N GLY A 66 -38.43 -12.92 12.18
CA GLY A 66 -38.54 -11.97 13.30
C GLY A 66 -37.29 -11.14 13.59
N GLU A 67 -36.17 -11.37 12.90
CA GLU A 67 -34.99 -10.52 12.98
C GLU A 67 -35.09 -9.33 12.02
N ASP A 68 -34.59 -8.17 12.46
CA ASP A 68 -34.53 -6.95 11.66
C ASP A 68 -33.22 -6.92 10.85
N ARG A 69 -33.36 -6.90 9.53
CA ARG A 69 -32.24 -6.92 8.57
C ARG A 69 -31.38 -5.68 8.68
N ASP A 70 -31.97 -4.51 8.92
CA ASP A 70 -31.24 -3.24 8.97
C ASP A 70 -30.43 -3.18 10.26
N VAL A 71 -30.97 -3.71 11.36
CA VAL A 71 -30.22 -3.85 12.63
C VAL A 71 -29.02 -4.77 12.45
N LEU A 72 -29.20 -5.93 11.81
CA LEU A 72 -28.10 -6.86 11.55
C LEU A 72 -27.03 -6.26 10.63
N PHE A 73 -27.45 -5.55 9.57
CA PHE A 73 -26.52 -4.87 8.66
C PHE A 73 -25.71 -3.82 9.40
N ASN A 74 -26.37 -2.95 10.16
CA ASN A 74 -25.69 -1.91 10.94
C ASN A 74 -24.74 -2.49 11.98
N GLN A 75 -25.11 -3.61 12.63
CA GLN A 75 -24.22 -4.31 13.55
C GLN A 75 -22.97 -4.83 12.84
N ARG A 76 -23.12 -5.49 11.68
CA ARG A 76 -21.98 -5.98 10.89
C ARG A 76 -21.07 -4.86 10.41
N MET A 77 -21.63 -3.75 9.96
CA MET A 77 -20.84 -2.58 9.56
C MET A 77 -20.09 -1.97 10.75
N ASN A 78 -20.71 -1.90 11.93
CA ASN A 78 -20.04 -1.45 13.15
C ASN A 78 -18.89 -2.38 13.57
N ASP A 79 -19.08 -3.69 13.48
CA ASP A 79 -18.03 -4.67 13.74
C ASP A 79 -16.85 -4.49 12.76
N GLN A 80 -17.14 -4.25 11.48
CA GLN A 80 -16.12 -3.97 10.46
C GLN A 80 -15.36 -2.67 10.74
N ARG A 81 -16.04 -1.58 11.13
CA ARG A 81 -15.39 -0.32 11.54
C ARG A 81 -14.46 -0.52 12.74
N ALA A 82 -14.96 -1.19 13.78
CA ALA A 82 -14.19 -1.48 14.98
C ALA A 82 -12.95 -2.33 14.68
N TYR A 83 -13.12 -3.36 13.83
CA TYR A 83 -12.02 -4.20 13.38
C TYR A 83 -11.00 -3.41 12.54
N LEU A 84 -11.44 -2.59 11.56
CA LEU A 84 -10.53 -1.79 10.74
C LEU A 84 -9.67 -0.87 11.62
N LYS A 85 -10.31 -0.13 12.53
CA LYS A 85 -9.61 0.77 13.45
C LYS A 85 -8.57 0.03 14.30
N LEU A 86 -8.90 -1.18 14.75
CA LEU A 86 -7.98 -2.02 15.49
C LEU A 86 -6.78 -2.42 14.61
N VAL A 87 -7.01 -2.98 13.42
CA VAL A 87 -5.91 -3.46 12.56
C VAL A 87 -5.02 -2.34 12.04
N LEU A 88 -5.58 -1.17 11.70
CA LEU A 88 -4.78 0.01 11.32
C LEU A 88 -3.88 0.45 12.46
N LYS A 89 -4.40 0.51 13.70
CA LYS A 89 -3.59 0.81 14.88
C LYS A 89 -2.48 -0.23 15.11
N HIS A 90 -2.77 -1.50 14.90
CA HIS A 90 -1.78 -2.57 15.04
C HIS A 90 -0.69 -2.46 13.97
N ALA A 91 -1.07 -2.30 12.70
CA ALA A 91 -0.14 -2.15 11.60
C ALA A 91 0.72 -0.89 11.74
N HIS A 92 0.16 0.22 12.23
CA HIS A 92 0.94 1.44 12.49
C HIS A 92 2.01 1.18 13.55
N ARG A 93 1.63 0.55 14.68
CA ARG A 93 2.60 0.19 15.73
C ARG A 93 3.65 -0.81 15.24
N PHE A 94 3.27 -1.73 14.36
CA PHE A 94 4.22 -2.65 13.76
C PHE A 94 5.22 -1.89 12.90
N ARG A 95 4.75 -0.99 12.02
CA ARG A 95 5.59 -0.10 11.21
C ARG A 95 6.55 0.70 12.07
N ASP A 96 6.07 1.34 13.14
CA ASP A 96 6.91 2.07 14.08
C ASP A 96 7.96 1.17 14.74
N ALA A 97 7.61 -0.08 15.08
CA ALA A 97 8.51 -1.01 15.76
C ALA A 97 9.60 -1.58 14.84
N ILE A 98 9.32 -1.74 13.54
CA ILE A 98 10.31 -2.18 12.55
C ILE A 98 11.04 -1.00 11.90
N ALA A 99 10.60 0.22 12.15
CA ALA A 99 11.25 1.42 11.67
C ALA A 99 12.49 1.70 12.52
N GLY A 100 13.66 1.49 11.92
CA GLY A 100 14.92 1.74 12.59
C GLY A 100 16.10 1.33 11.73
N GLU A 101 17.30 1.68 12.20
CA GLU A 101 18.53 1.21 11.60
C GLU A 101 18.66 -0.31 11.83
N PRO A 102 19.08 -1.10 10.83
CA PRO A 102 19.38 -2.49 11.02
C PRO A 102 20.46 -2.65 12.09
N GLY A 103 20.27 -3.61 13.01
CA GLY A 103 21.25 -3.91 14.06
C GLY A 103 22.49 -4.67 13.58
N ALA A 104 22.60 -4.91 12.28
CA ALA A 104 23.68 -5.65 11.63
C ALA A 104 23.99 -5.06 10.25
N PRO A 105 25.22 -5.26 9.72
CA PRO A 105 25.55 -4.91 8.34
C PRO A 105 24.48 -5.45 7.39
N THR A 106 23.92 -4.56 6.57
CA THR A 106 22.78 -4.86 5.71
C THR A 106 23.08 -4.43 4.29
N GLU A 107 22.98 -5.37 3.37
CA GLU A 107 23.11 -5.13 1.94
C GLU A 107 21.73 -5.21 1.28
N VAL A 108 21.47 -4.32 0.33
CA VAL A 108 20.17 -4.21 -0.33
C VAL A 108 20.32 -4.45 -1.83
N ILE A 109 19.58 -5.41 -2.38
CA ILE A 109 19.51 -5.66 -3.83
C ILE A 109 18.08 -5.34 -4.29
N LEU A 110 17.93 -4.47 -5.30
CA LEU A 110 16.63 -3.96 -5.75
C LEU A 110 16.52 -3.90 -7.27
N GLY A 111 15.38 -4.35 -7.79
CA GLY A 111 14.97 -4.07 -9.16
C GLY A 111 14.49 -2.62 -9.31
N VAL A 112 14.90 -1.93 -10.38
CA VAL A 112 14.61 -0.49 -10.54
C VAL A 112 14.03 -0.08 -11.90
N ASN A 113 13.98 -0.97 -12.89
CA ASN A 113 13.62 -0.58 -14.26
C ASN A 113 12.19 -0.97 -14.68
N THR A 114 11.36 -1.42 -13.74
CA THR A 114 9.97 -1.78 -14.00
C THR A 114 9.02 -0.73 -13.44
N PRO A 115 8.05 -0.22 -14.24
CA PRO A 115 6.98 0.61 -13.72
C PRO A 115 6.24 -0.11 -12.59
N THR A 116 6.22 0.52 -11.42
CA THR A 116 5.72 -0.05 -10.17
C THR A 116 4.69 0.88 -9.57
N LEU A 117 3.53 0.34 -9.19
CA LEU A 117 2.47 1.13 -8.57
C LEU A 117 2.99 1.72 -7.26
N ALA A 118 2.98 3.04 -7.17
CA ALA A 118 3.50 3.80 -6.03
C ALA A 118 2.40 4.52 -5.25
N ARG A 119 1.30 4.87 -5.92
CA ARG A 119 0.19 5.67 -5.41
C ARG A 119 -1.12 5.22 -6.04
N VAL A 120 -2.23 5.67 -5.48
CA VAL A 120 -3.59 5.33 -5.94
C VAL A 120 -4.26 6.58 -6.49
N GLY A 121 -4.76 6.51 -7.72
CA GLY A 121 -5.58 7.55 -8.29
C GLY A 121 -6.96 7.58 -7.63
N LEU A 122 -7.43 8.74 -7.24
CA LEU A 122 -8.72 8.94 -6.60
C LEU A 122 -9.46 10.06 -7.33
N VAL A 123 -10.51 9.69 -8.06
CA VAL A 123 -11.29 10.63 -8.89
C VAL A 123 -12.73 10.56 -8.46
N ARG A 124 -13.35 11.74 -8.33
CA ARG A 124 -14.77 11.85 -8.02
C ARG A 124 -15.60 11.60 -9.27
N ASP A 125 -16.58 10.71 -9.19
CA ASP A 125 -17.59 10.45 -10.23
C ASP A 125 -18.98 10.72 -9.65
N GLY A 126 -19.47 11.95 -9.84
CA GLY A 126 -20.71 12.41 -9.20
C GLY A 126 -20.61 12.49 -7.67
N GLU A 127 -21.41 11.68 -6.98
CA GLU A 127 -21.38 11.56 -5.51
C GLU A 127 -20.36 10.52 -5.02
N ASP A 128 -19.88 9.66 -5.92
CA ASP A 128 -19.00 8.54 -5.60
C ASP A 128 -17.52 8.84 -5.87
N TRP A 129 -16.67 7.99 -5.33
CA TRP A 129 -15.22 8.01 -5.55
C TRP A 129 -14.78 6.74 -6.28
N GLN A 130 -13.93 6.92 -7.29
CA GLN A 130 -13.34 5.83 -8.06
C GLN A 130 -11.84 5.74 -7.82
N LEU A 131 -11.37 4.52 -7.56
CA LEU A 131 -9.96 4.20 -7.39
C LEU A 131 -9.34 3.72 -8.69
N PHE A 132 -8.17 4.26 -9.01
CA PHE A 132 -7.40 3.91 -10.19
C PHE A 132 -6.03 3.38 -9.80
N PHE A 133 -5.79 2.12 -10.13
CA PHE A 133 -4.51 1.43 -9.99
C PHE A 133 -3.78 1.26 -11.33
N ARG A 134 -4.30 1.90 -12.37
CA ARG A 134 -3.82 1.87 -13.75
C ARG A 134 -4.23 3.15 -14.49
N PRO A 135 -3.61 3.47 -15.64
CA PRO A 135 -3.96 4.65 -16.43
C PRO A 135 -5.43 4.60 -16.89
N ARG A 136 -6.09 5.76 -16.93
CA ARG A 136 -7.49 5.88 -17.38
C ARG A 136 -7.63 5.77 -18.89
N PHE A 137 -6.63 6.27 -19.62
CA PHE A 137 -6.64 6.35 -21.07
C PHE A 137 -5.52 5.50 -21.69
N PRO A 138 -5.66 4.17 -21.70
CA PRO A 138 -4.70 3.30 -22.39
C PRO A 138 -4.73 3.61 -23.90
N GLY A 139 -3.61 4.08 -24.47
CA GLY A 139 -3.47 4.27 -25.92
C GLY A 139 -3.15 5.69 -26.44
N GLY A 140 -2.66 6.61 -25.59
CA GLY A 140 -1.92 7.79 -26.08
C GLY A 140 -2.51 9.16 -25.79
N ARG A 141 -3.61 9.26 -25.02
CA ARG A 141 -3.98 10.52 -24.39
C ARG A 141 -3.12 10.70 -23.14
N TYR A 142 -2.49 11.86 -22.99
CA TYR A 142 -1.76 12.22 -21.77
C TYR A 142 -2.68 12.09 -20.55
N ASP A 143 -2.25 11.34 -19.54
CA ASP A 143 -2.95 11.14 -18.28
C ASP A 143 -2.00 11.49 -17.13
N PRO A 144 -2.06 12.72 -16.59
CA PRO A 144 -1.11 13.15 -15.55
C PRO A 144 -1.23 12.32 -14.27
N MET A 145 -2.41 11.78 -13.98
CA MET A 145 -2.60 10.81 -12.90
C MET A 145 -1.80 9.53 -13.15
N ALA A 146 -1.73 9.05 -14.40
CA ALA A 146 -0.96 7.87 -14.75
C ALA A 146 0.55 8.04 -14.46
N GLU A 147 1.09 9.24 -14.71
CA GLU A 147 2.47 9.56 -14.36
C GLU A 147 2.69 9.62 -12.85
N ALA A 148 1.68 10.06 -12.10
CA ALA A 148 1.75 10.20 -10.65
C ALA A 148 1.54 8.89 -9.87
N ILE A 149 0.80 7.91 -10.42
CA ILE A 149 0.55 6.62 -9.74
C ILE A 149 1.70 5.62 -9.87
N TYR A 150 2.58 5.75 -10.87
CA TYR A 150 3.72 4.86 -11.08
C TYR A 150 5.05 5.50 -10.69
N ALA A 151 5.95 4.67 -10.18
CA ALA A 151 7.36 5.00 -9.99
C ALA A 151 8.25 3.87 -10.52
N SER A 152 9.55 4.13 -10.60
CA SER A 152 10.56 3.11 -10.91
C SER A 152 10.70 2.11 -9.74
N GLY A 153 10.82 0.83 -10.06
CA GLY A 153 10.93 -0.29 -9.12
C GLY A 153 11.09 -1.63 -9.82
N ASP A 154 10.64 -2.70 -9.20
CA ASP A 154 10.73 -4.08 -9.71
C ASP A 154 9.37 -4.66 -10.18
N GLY A 155 8.33 -3.82 -10.25
CA GLY A 155 6.95 -4.19 -10.57
C GLY A 155 6.09 -4.49 -9.34
N VAL A 156 6.70 -4.61 -8.16
CA VAL A 156 6.01 -4.82 -6.87
C VAL A 156 6.46 -3.79 -5.84
N VAL A 157 7.77 -3.67 -5.62
CA VAL A 157 8.43 -2.76 -4.69
C VAL A 157 9.02 -1.60 -5.48
N THR A 158 8.63 -0.37 -5.13
CA THR A 158 9.25 0.82 -5.72
C THR A 158 10.69 0.93 -5.25
N ARG A 159 11.61 1.39 -6.11
CA ARG A 159 13.00 1.71 -5.72
C ARG A 159 13.03 2.62 -4.50
N ARG A 160 12.06 3.54 -4.45
CA ARG A 160 11.85 4.47 -3.36
C ARG A 160 11.62 3.73 -2.03
N SER A 161 10.64 2.83 -1.99
CA SER A 161 10.32 2.02 -0.81
C SER A 161 11.53 1.17 -0.35
N GLY A 162 12.18 0.48 -1.28
CA GLY A 162 13.33 -0.38 -0.96
C GLY A 162 14.55 0.37 -0.38
N LEU A 163 14.68 1.66 -0.66
CA LEU A 163 15.75 2.52 -0.13
C LEU A 163 15.29 3.43 1.02
N GLY A 164 14.06 3.26 1.51
CA GLY A 164 13.47 4.15 2.53
C GLY A 164 13.39 5.62 2.08
N LEU A 165 13.27 5.89 0.78
CA LEU A 165 13.19 7.25 0.25
C LEU A 165 11.78 7.82 0.50
N PRO A 166 11.66 9.04 1.05
CA PRO A 166 10.35 9.65 1.30
C PRO A 166 9.64 10.03 -0.02
N LEU A 167 8.31 10.22 0.03
CA LEU A 167 7.58 10.87 -1.06
C LEU A 167 7.81 12.39 -1.02
N PRO A 168 7.58 13.09 -2.16
CA PRO A 168 7.36 14.53 -2.11
C PRO A 168 6.30 14.85 -1.06
N GLN A 169 6.55 15.85 -0.22
CA GLN A 169 5.67 16.32 0.86
C GLN A 169 5.55 15.37 2.07
N SER A 170 6.38 14.33 2.18
CA SER A 170 6.53 13.59 3.44
C SER A 170 7.01 14.51 4.58
N SER A 171 6.67 14.15 5.82
CA SER A 171 7.12 14.88 7.02
C SER A 171 8.65 14.86 7.18
N ALA A 172 9.21 15.84 7.89
CA ALA A 172 10.65 15.90 8.18
C ALA A 172 11.14 14.64 8.92
N GLU A 173 10.32 14.11 9.84
CA GLU A 173 10.62 12.88 10.57
C GLU A 173 10.79 11.67 9.63
N LEU A 174 9.91 11.51 8.64
CA LEU A 174 10.03 10.45 7.64
C LEU A 174 11.29 10.61 6.79
N VAL A 175 11.63 11.85 6.42
CA VAL A 175 12.85 12.16 5.66
C VAL A 175 14.09 11.75 6.46
N ASP A 176 14.18 12.19 7.71
CA ASP A 176 15.31 11.91 8.60
C ASP A 176 15.47 10.40 8.85
N ARG A 177 14.35 9.71 9.06
CA ARG A 177 14.32 8.25 9.25
C ARG A 177 14.79 7.49 8.01
N GLY A 178 14.36 7.92 6.84
CA GLY A 178 14.82 7.37 5.56
C GLY A 178 16.32 7.59 5.33
N ASP A 179 16.82 8.79 5.68
CA ASP A 179 18.25 9.13 5.58
C ASP A 179 19.10 8.28 6.54
N SER A 180 18.65 8.11 7.79
CA SER A 180 19.29 7.26 8.79
C SER A 180 19.38 5.81 8.29
N PHE A 181 18.26 5.24 7.82
CA PHE A 181 18.24 3.91 7.21
C PHE A 181 19.26 3.79 6.08
N ARG A 182 19.27 4.71 5.11
CA ARG A 182 20.22 4.67 3.98
C ARG A 182 21.69 4.74 4.42
N ARG A 183 22.01 5.54 5.43
CA ARG A 183 23.38 5.65 5.96
C ARG A 183 23.83 4.40 6.70
N SER A 184 22.89 3.63 7.24
CA SER A 184 23.17 2.37 7.92
C SER A 184 23.39 1.18 6.97
N LEU A 185 23.02 1.32 5.69
CA LEU A 185 23.24 0.26 4.69
C LEU A 185 24.74 0.12 4.36
N SER A 186 25.20 -1.13 4.31
CA SER A 186 26.59 -1.46 3.97
C SER A 186 26.84 -1.34 2.46
N SER A 187 25.85 -1.72 1.65
CA SER A 187 25.89 -1.58 0.19
C SER A 187 24.48 -1.61 -0.41
N TRP A 188 24.37 -1.08 -1.63
CA TRP A 188 23.17 -1.24 -2.46
C TRP A 188 23.54 -1.65 -3.88
N THR A 189 22.77 -2.58 -4.45
CA THR A 189 22.91 -3.04 -5.83
C THR A 189 21.58 -2.88 -6.56
N PHE A 190 21.61 -2.21 -7.72
CA PHE A 190 20.45 -2.07 -8.58
C PHE A 190 20.51 -3.07 -9.73
N THR A 191 19.38 -3.69 -10.02
CA THR A 191 19.22 -4.64 -11.10
C THR A 191 18.09 -4.19 -12.05
N PRO A 192 18.19 -4.51 -13.36
CA PRO A 192 17.10 -4.25 -14.30
C PRO A 192 15.94 -5.25 -14.18
N PHE A 193 16.07 -6.31 -13.38
CA PHE A 193 15.11 -7.40 -13.29
C PHE A 193 13.85 -7.00 -12.52
N SER A 194 12.72 -7.58 -12.93
CA SER A 194 11.49 -7.54 -12.14
C SER A 194 11.60 -8.39 -10.87
N HIS A 195 10.67 -8.19 -9.95
CA HIS A 195 10.64 -8.85 -8.64
C HIS A 195 10.78 -10.37 -8.73
N ARG A 196 10.15 -10.99 -9.75
CA ARG A 196 10.21 -12.44 -9.97
C ARG A 196 11.53 -12.86 -10.56
N GLU A 197 12.02 -12.12 -11.55
CA GLU A 197 13.26 -12.44 -12.27
C GLU A 197 14.50 -12.34 -11.36
N MET A 198 14.48 -11.47 -10.35
CA MET A 198 15.60 -11.34 -9.39
C MET A 198 15.96 -12.66 -8.70
N PHE A 199 14.99 -13.55 -8.45
CA PHE A 199 15.26 -14.84 -7.82
C PHE A 199 15.79 -15.90 -8.78
N ASP A 200 15.57 -15.72 -10.08
CA ASP A 200 16.01 -16.63 -11.14
C ASP A 200 17.35 -16.21 -11.75
N ASP A 201 17.84 -15.01 -11.43
CA ASP A 201 19.09 -14.49 -11.94
C ASP A 201 20.30 -15.25 -11.38
N GLN A 202 21.06 -15.86 -12.28
CA GLN A 202 22.24 -16.64 -11.95
C GLN A 202 23.35 -15.78 -11.33
N MET A 203 23.47 -14.52 -11.76
CA MET A 203 24.48 -13.60 -11.23
C MET A 203 24.16 -13.18 -9.80
N LEU A 204 22.91 -12.83 -9.50
CA LEU A 204 22.45 -12.50 -8.15
C LEU A 204 22.61 -13.70 -7.19
N ARG A 205 22.33 -14.92 -7.68
CA ARG A 205 22.62 -16.15 -6.92
C ARG A 205 24.10 -16.34 -6.63
N LEU A 206 24.99 -16.04 -7.59
CA LEU A 206 26.44 -16.12 -7.40
C LEU A 206 26.94 -15.06 -6.42
N THR A 207 26.50 -13.80 -6.54
CA THR A 207 26.84 -12.73 -5.60
C THR A 207 26.40 -13.08 -4.18
N LEU A 208 25.17 -13.57 -3.99
CA LEU A 208 24.70 -14.02 -2.68
C LEU A 208 25.53 -15.18 -2.13
N ALA A 209 25.92 -16.13 -2.97
CA ALA A 209 26.74 -17.25 -2.56
C ALA A 209 28.15 -16.82 -2.13
N GLU A 210 28.76 -15.85 -2.82
CA GLU A 210 30.05 -15.26 -2.45
C GLU A 210 29.96 -14.52 -1.11
N THR A 211 29.00 -13.61 -0.95
CA THR A 211 28.81 -12.85 0.31
C THR A 211 28.53 -13.76 1.52
N LEU A 212 27.73 -14.82 1.35
CA LEU A 212 27.42 -15.76 2.43
C LEU A 212 28.55 -16.75 2.74
N SER A 213 29.57 -16.84 1.87
CA SER A 213 30.72 -17.73 2.04
C SER A 213 31.94 -17.03 2.65
N GLU A 214 31.92 -15.70 2.78
CA GLU A 214 32.95 -14.95 3.50
C GLU A 214 32.77 -15.10 5.02
N PRO A 215 33.79 -15.59 5.76
CA PRO A 215 33.70 -15.94 7.18
C PRO A 215 33.66 -14.74 8.14
#